data_AF-A0A2D3VTQ0-F1
#
_entry.id   AF-A0A2D3VTQ0-F1
#
_cell.length_a   1.000
_cell.length_b   1.000
_cell.length_c   1.000
_cell.angle_alpha   90.00
_cell.angle_beta   90.00
_cell.angle_gamma   90.00
#
_symmetry.space_group_name_H-M   'P 1'
#
loop_
_entity.id
_entity.type
_entity.pdbx_description
1 polymer ?
#
loop_
_entity_poly.entity_id
_entity_poly.type
_entity_poly.pdbx_seq_one_letter_code
_entity_poly.pdbx_strand_id
1 'polypeptide(L)'
;MSKITLSITLSLLLGATAVLANSDNMAESLMKLRSQVEQLDSSISEEKESHKATMQSLLRQKDDLESVVAREDLKIKQLEAELAKVKQEITDGSKNSDGLKPLLLSALDLLEANIQSSLPFKTQERVADITQIKEQILNDLITPQKGLALTWNAYSDAIRMTKENGLFKQTIKIGNEEKLAEIARIGTMMMYFKTPDNKVGYASKDTKGWYYKEALSTEEKEQILSLFDAFKKQIRTGYFNLPNAITMGENK
;
A
#
# COMPACT_ATOMS: atom_id res chain seq x y z
N MET A 1 20.98 -5.69 95.96
CA MET A 1 20.82 -5.42 94.52
C MET A 1 19.54 -4.64 94.29
N SER A 2 19.60 -3.69 93.34
CA SER A 2 18.48 -3.03 92.66
C SER A 2 17.73 -1.93 93.44
N LYS A 3 17.83 -0.68 92.98
CA LYS A 3 16.86 -0.03 92.08
C LYS A 3 17.20 1.46 91.98
N ILE A 4 17.76 1.87 90.83
CA ILE A 4 17.81 3.27 90.40
C ILE A 4 16.52 3.53 89.65
N THR A 5 15.61 4.28 90.27
CA THR A 5 14.53 5.00 89.60
C THR A 5 14.99 6.44 89.32
N LEU A 6 14.27 7.11 88.41
CA LEU A 6 14.35 8.53 88.04
C LEU A 6 15.47 8.92 87.05
N SER A 7 15.11 9.09 85.76
CA SER A 7 15.48 10.25 84.91
C SER A 7 15.25 10.06 83.39
N ILE A 8 14.29 9.25 82.94
CA ILE A 8 13.95 9.14 81.51
C ILE A 8 12.46 9.41 81.30
N THR A 9 11.99 10.60 81.64
CA THR A 9 10.62 11.05 81.27
C THR A 9 10.54 12.52 80.84
N LEU A 10 11.66 13.27 80.76
CA LEU A 10 11.61 14.68 80.37
C LEU A 10 12.19 15.00 78.98
N SER A 11 12.80 14.03 78.29
CA SER A 11 13.43 14.27 76.97
C SER A 11 12.54 13.93 75.77
N LEU A 12 11.34 13.37 75.97
CA LEU A 12 10.47 12.95 74.87
C LEU A 12 9.41 13.98 74.44
N LEU A 13 9.35 15.17 75.05
CA LEU A 13 8.32 16.16 74.73
C LEU A 13 8.79 17.36 73.89
N LEU A 14 10.08 17.43 73.52
CA LEU A 14 10.65 18.54 72.74
C LEU A 14 11.00 18.17 71.28
N GLY A 15 10.74 16.93 70.84
CA GLY A 15 11.00 16.49 69.46
C GLY A 15 9.81 16.62 68.49
N ALA A 16 8.61 16.99 68.98
CA ALA A 16 7.38 16.94 68.17
C ALA A 16 7.10 18.19 67.32
N THR A 17 7.77 19.32 67.53
CA THR A 17 7.43 20.58 66.85
C THR A 17 8.31 20.92 65.65
N ALA A 18 9.47 20.27 65.47
CA ALA A 18 10.33 20.48 64.31
C ALA A 18 10.06 19.53 63.11
N VAL A 19 9.29 18.45 63.33
CA VAL A 19 8.94 17.48 62.27
C VAL A 19 7.69 17.89 61.48
N LEU A 20 6.84 18.77 62.03
CA LEU A 20 5.58 19.16 61.39
C LEU A 20 5.76 20.12 60.20
N ALA A 21 6.76 21.02 60.22
CA ALA A 21 6.94 22.00 59.16
C ALA A 21 7.54 21.42 57.85
N ASN A 22 8.27 20.30 57.92
CA ASN A 22 8.83 19.61 56.74
C ASN A 22 7.91 18.46 56.25
N SER A 23 6.93 18.07 57.07
CA SER A 23 5.90 17.07 56.76
C SER A 23 4.93 17.57 55.68
N ASP A 24 4.52 18.84 55.74
CA ASP A 24 3.53 19.39 54.80
C ASP A 24 4.08 19.45 53.36
N ASN A 25 5.36 19.80 53.19
CA ASN A 25 6.02 19.86 51.88
C ASN A 25 6.28 18.44 51.30
N MET A 26 6.55 17.46 52.16
CA MET A 26 6.64 16.05 51.75
C MET A 26 5.26 15.45 51.43
N ALA A 27 4.22 15.80 52.17
CA ALA A 27 2.86 15.36 51.89
C ALA A 27 2.34 15.92 50.56
N GLU A 28 2.60 17.20 50.28
CA GLU A 28 2.22 17.86 49.03
C GLU A 28 2.95 17.26 47.81
N SER A 29 4.26 17.03 47.93
CA SER A 29 5.04 16.36 46.87
C SER A 29 4.61 14.90 46.65
N LEU A 30 4.25 14.17 47.71
CA LEU A 30 3.74 12.81 47.62
C LEU A 30 2.34 12.75 46.97
N MET A 31 1.47 13.72 47.27
CA MET A 31 0.18 13.88 46.58
C MET A 31 0.36 14.23 45.11
N LYS A 32 1.32 15.10 44.77
CA LYS A 32 1.65 15.44 43.38
C LYS A 32 2.19 14.24 42.62
N LEU A 33 3.12 13.48 43.21
CA LEU A 33 3.64 12.24 42.60
C LEU A 33 2.51 11.24 42.36
N ARG A 34 1.62 11.05 43.35
CA ARG A 34 0.48 10.16 43.22
C ARG A 34 -0.48 10.60 42.11
N SER A 35 -0.77 11.90 42.03
CA SER A 35 -1.57 12.45 40.94
C SER A 35 -0.92 12.25 39.56
N GLN A 36 0.41 12.38 39.48
CA GLN A 36 1.15 12.14 38.23
C GLN A 36 1.17 10.66 37.85
N VAL A 37 1.29 9.75 38.83
CA VAL A 37 1.17 8.30 38.61
C VAL A 37 -0.24 7.95 38.13
N GLU A 38 -1.28 8.49 38.77
CA GLU A 38 -2.68 8.27 38.37
C GLU A 38 -2.95 8.77 36.94
N GLN A 39 -2.42 9.95 36.58
CA GLN A 39 -2.50 10.49 35.23
C GLN A 39 -1.75 9.63 34.21
N LEU A 40 -0.57 9.15 34.57
CA LEU A 40 0.25 8.30 33.71
C LEU A 40 -0.43 6.92 33.52
N ASP A 41 -0.95 6.32 34.58
CA ASP A 41 -1.69 5.06 34.52
C ASP A 41 -2.95 5.19 33.66
N SER A 42 -3.68 6.31 33.79
CA SER A 42 -4.82 6.61 32.91
C SER A 42 -4.39 6.72 31.45
N SER A 43 -3.30 7.43 31.17
CA SER A 43 -2.78 7.61 29.80
C SER A 43 -2.31 6.30 29.19
N ILE A 44 -1.62 5.45 29.97
CA ILE A 44 -1.18 4.12 29.55
C ILE A 44 -2.39 3.23 29.27
N SER A 45 -3.43 3.29 30.11
CA SER A 45 -4.66 2.52 29.91
C SER A 45 -5.39 2.95 28.64
N GLU A 46 -5.45 4.25 28.36
CA GLU A 46 -6.05 4.81 27.15
C GLU A 46 -5.28 4.40 25.88
N GLU A 47 -3.95 4.53 25.89
CA GLU A 47 -3.09 4.07 24.79
C GLU A 47 -3.23 2.56 24.56
N LYS A 48 -3.29 1.77 25.63
CA LYS A 48 -3.47 0.32 25.53
C LYS A 48 -4.81 -0.05 24.91
N GLU A 49 -5.90 0.60 25.32
CA GLU A 49 -7.22 0.32 24.72
C GLU A 49 -7.28 0.81 23.28
N SER A 50 -6.67 1.96 22.95
CA SER A 50 -6.51 2.48 21.59
C SER A 50 -5.73 1.51 20.69
N HIS A 51 -4.60 0.99 21.16
CA HIS A 51 -3.81 -0.01 20.44
C HIS A 51 -4.57 -1.32 20.25
N LYS A 52 -5.29 -1.78 21.28
CA LYS A 52 -6.14 -2.98 21.18
C LYS A 52 -7.27 -2.80 20.17
N ALA A 53 -7.92 -1.64 20.15
CA ALA A 53 -8.94 -1.30 19.17
C ALA A 53 -8.36 -1.25 17.74
N THR A 54 -7.19 -0.64 17.58
CA THR A 54 -6.45 -0.59 16.31
C THR A 54 -6.08 -1.98 15.83
N MET A 55 -5.56 -2.83 16.72
CA MET A 55 -5.20 -4.22 16.40
C MET A 55 -6.42 -5.03 15.98
N GLN A 56 -7.55 -4.90 16.68
CA GLN A 56 -8.80 -5.56 16.28
C GLN A 56 -9.31 -5.08 14.93
N SER A 57 -9.18 -3.78 14.65
CA SER A 57 -9.53 -3.21 13.34
C SER A 57 -8.66 -3.78 12.22
N LEU A 58 -7.34 -3.81 12.41
CA LEU A 58 -6.39 -4.36 11.44
C LEU A 58 -6.59 -5.86 11.21
N LEU A 59 -6.90 -6.63 12.26
CA LEU A 59 -7.24 -8.06 12.13
C LEU A 59 -8.50 -8.26 11.26
N ARG A 60 -9.56 -7.48 11.50
CA ARG A 60 -10.76 -7.53 10.65
C ARG A 60 -10.47 -7.17 9.20
N GLN A 61 -9.67 -6.12 8.96
CA GLN A 61 -9.26 -5.73 7.60
C GLN A 61 -8.45 -6.84 6.93
N LYS A 62 -7.54 -7.48 7.67
CA LYS A 62 -6.76 -8.62 7.17
C LYS A 62 -7.67 -9.78 6.78
N ASP A 63 -8.60 -10.17 7.64
CA ASP A 63 -9.52 -11.30 7.38
C ASP A 63 -10.41 -11.03 6.15
N ASP A 64 -10.88 -9.79 5.99
CA ASP A 64 -11.64 -9.38 4.80
C ASP A 64 -10.78 -9.47 3.52
N LEU A 65 -9.53 -8.99 3.58
CA LEU A 65 -8.60 -9.11 2.46
C LEU A 65 -8.28 -10.57 2.13
N GLU A 66 -8.09 -11.44 3.12
CA GLU A 66 -7.90 -12.88 2.89
C GLU A 66 -9.11 -13.52 2.20
N SER A 67 -10.33 -13.12 2.58
CA SER A 67 -11.57 -13.55 1.90
C SER A 67 -11.66 -13.04 0.46
N VAL A 68 -11.25 -11.79 0.20
CA VAL A 68 -11.16 -11.25 -1.16
C VAL A 68 -10.17 -12.05 -2.00
N VAL A 69 -8.97 -12.30 -1.47
CA VAL A 69 -7.94 -13.10 -2.16
C VAL A 69 -8.47 -14.49 -2.52
N ALA A 70 -9.12 -15.19 -1.59
CA ALA A 70 -9.69 -16.51 -1.85
C ALA A 70 -10.75 -16.51 -2.96
N ARG A 71 -11.60 -15.47 -3.02
CA ARG A 71 -12.61 -15.31 -4.07
C ARG A 71 -11.96 -15.04 -5.43
N GLU A 72 -10.96 -14.18 -5.49
CA GLU A 72 -10.22 -13.90 -6.72
C GLU A 72 -9.46 -15.14 -7.22
N ASP A 73 -8.88 -15.95 -6.33
CA ASP A 73 -8.23 -17.21 -6.69
C ASP A 73 -9.22 -18.21 -7.32
N LEU A 74 -10.43 -18.34 -6.77
CA LEU A 74 -11.48 -19.18 -7.37
C LEU A 74 -11.89 -18.67 -8.75
N LYS A 75 -12.00 -17.35 -8.91
CA LYS A 75 -12.33 -16.71 -10.18
C LYS A 75 -11.23 -16.93 -11.22
N ILE A 76 -9.96 -16.82 -10.85
CA ILE A 76 -8.82 -17.15 -11.71
C ILE A 76 -8.92 -18.60 -12.20
N LYS A 77 -9.18 -19.57 -11.30
CA LYS A 77 -9.33 -20.98 -11.68
C LYS A 77 -10.49 -21.21 -12.67
N GLN A 78 -11.62 -20.52 -12.47
CA GLN A 78 -12.76 -20.59 -13.38
C GLN A 78 -12.41 -20.03 -14.76
N LEU A 79 -11.74 -18.86 -14.80
CA LEU A 79 -11.27 -18.25 -16.05
C LEU A 79 -10.25 -19.13 -16.76
N GLU A 80 -9.33 -19.79 -16.04
CA GLU A 80 -8.37 -20.72 -16.62
C GLU A 80 -9.07 -21.93 -17.27
N ALA A 81 -10.11 -22.49 -16.63
CA ALA A 81 -10.90 -23.58 -17.18
C ALA A 81 -11.69 -23.15 -18.43
N GLU A 82 -12.29 -21.96 -18.40
CA GLU A 82 -13.00 -21.39 -19.54
C GLU A 82 -12.06 -21.13 -20.73
N LEU A 83 -10.87 -20.62 -20.43
CA LEU A 83 -9.82 -20.35 -21.42
C LEU A 83 -9.31 -21.66 -22.06
N ALA A 84 -9.17 -22.73 -21.27
CA ALA A 84 -8.86 -24.05 -21.81
C ALA A 84 -9.95 -24.54 -22.77
N LYS A 85 -11.23 -24.33 -22.42
CA LYS A 85 -12.37 -24.66 -23.28
C LYS A 85 -12.37 -23.83 -24.57
N VAL A 86 -12.19 -22.51 -24.49
CA VAL A 86 -12.10 -21.62 -25.66
C VAL A 86 -10.91 -21.99 -26.55
N LYS A 87 -9.77 -22.37 -25.98
CA LYS A 87 -8.63 -22.87 -26.75
C LYS A 87 -8.98 -24.13 -27.54
N GLN A 88 -9.72 -25.06 -26.93
CA GLN A 88 -10.20 -26.27 -27.59
C GLN A 88 -11.20 -25.93 -28.72
N GLU A 89 -12.14 -25.01 -28.46
CA GLU A 89 -13.08 -24.53 -29.48
C GLU A 89 -12.37 -23.82 -30.64
N ILE A 90 -11.28 -23.08 -30.38
CA ILE A 90 -10.45 -22.46 -31.43
C ILE A 90 -9.69 -23.52 -32.23
N THR A 91 -9.13 -24.55 -31.58
CA THR A 91 -8.47 -25.64 -32.33
C THR A 91 -9.44 -26.40 -33.21
N ASP A 92 -10.66 -26.62 -32.75
CA ASP A 92 -11.73 -27.29 -33.48
C ASP A 92 -12.33 -26.37 -34.57
N GLY A 93 -12.41 -25.07 -34.28
CA GLY A 93 -12.90 -24.00 -35.15
C GLY A 93 -11.86 -23.42 -36.12
N SER A 94 -10.59 -23.86 -36.04
CA SER A 94 -9.48 -23.43 -36.92
C SER A 94 -9.69 -23.82 -38.40
N LYS A 95 -10.78 -24.54 -38.71
CA LYS A 95 -11.28 -24.74 -40.07
C LYS A 95 -12.00 -23.50 -40.66
N ASN A 96 -12.36 -22.51 -39.83
CA ASN A 96 -12.97 -21.23 -40.23
C ASN A 96 -12.12 -20.04 -39.70
N SER A 97 -11.04 -19.74 -40.41
CA SER A 97 -10.12 -18.62 -40.13
C SER A 97 -10.79 -17.25 -40.01
N ASP A 98 -11.92 -17.06 -40.70
CA ASP A 98 -12.56 -15.75 -40.86
C ASP A 98 -13.29 -15.28 -39.58
N GLY A 99 -13.67 -16.20 -38.69
CA GLY A 99 -14.36 -15.89 -37.43
C GLY A 99 -13.44 -15.41 -36.30
N LEU A 100 -12.13 -15.66 -36.39
CA LEU A 100 -11.18 -15.32 -35.33
C LEU A 100 -10.84 -13.84 -35.28
N LYS A 101 -10.79 -13.18 -36.45
CA LYS A 101 -10.42 -11.76 -36.59
C LYS A 101 -11.26 -10.84 -35.68
N PRO A 102 -12.61 -10.85 -35.71
CA PRO A 102 -13.40 -9.98 -34.83
C PRO A 102 -13.21 -10.29 -33.33
N LEU A 103 -13.00 -11.56 -32.97
CA LEU A 103 -12.75 -11.95 -31.57
C LEU A 103 -11.42 -11.38 -31.06
N LEU A 104 -10.36 -11.47 -31.86
CA LEU A 104 -9.04 -10.94 -31.50
C LEU A 104 -9.06 -9.42 -31.35
N LEU A 105 -9.73 -8.71 -32.27
CA LEU A 105 -9.85 -7.26 -32.19
C LEU A 105 -10.61 -6.83 -30.93
N SER A 106 -11.73 -7.49 -30.61
CA SER A 106 -12.47 -7.22 -29.37
C SER A 106 -11.65 -7.50 -28.12
N ALA A 107 -10.85 -8.57 -28.10
CA ALA A 107 -9.94 -8.85 -26.98
C ALA A 107 -8.87 -7.77 -26.82
N LEU A 108 -8.29 -7.29 -27.92
CA LEU A 108 -7.30 -6.21 -27.91
C LEU A 108 -7.92 -4.88 -27.46
N ASP A 109 -9.15 -4.57 -27.86
CA ASP A 109 -9.90 -3.39 -27.41
C ASP A 109 -10.14 -3.42 -25.88
N LEU A 110 -10.53 -4.57 -25.34
CA LEU A 110 -10.72 -4.76 -23.90
C LEU A 110 -9.41 -4.56 -23.13
N LEU A 111 -8.31 -5.09 -23.64
CA LEU A 111 -6.99 -4.92 -23.04
C LEU A 111 -6.55 -3.46 -23.07
N GLU A 112 -6.74 -2.76 -24.20
CA GLU A 112 -6.43 -1.35 -24.35
C GLU A 112 -7.20 -0.48 -23.35
N ALA A 113 -8.52 -0.69 -23.22
CA ALA A 113 -9.37 0.01 -22.26
C ALA A 113 -8.95 -0.26 -20.81
N ASN A 114 -8.55 -1.49 -20.49
CA ASN A 114 -8.00 -1.82 -19.17
C ASN A 114 -6.69 -1.06 -18.90
N ILE A 115 -5.78 -1.03 -19.88
CA ILE A 115 -4.49 -0.32 -19.75
C ILE A 115 -4.74 1.17 -19.48
N GLN A 116 -5.66 1.80 -20.20
CA GLN A 116 -5.97 3.23 -20.05
C GLN A 116 -6.62 3.58 -18.71
N SER A 117 -7.42 2.66 -18.14
CA SER A 117 -8.09 2.87 -16.85
C SER A 117 -7.25 2.44 -15.63
N SER A 118 -6.20 1.66 -15.87
CA SER A 118 -5.24 1.18 -14.88
C SER A 118 -4.19 2.23 -14.50
N LEU A 119 -3.35 1.89 -13.51
CA LEU A 119 -2.21 2.68 -13.06
C LEU A 119 -1.38 3.23 -14.25
N PRO A 120 -1.01 4.52 -14.30
CA PRO A 120 -0.42 5.16 -15.47
C PRO A 120 1.07 4.82 -15.64
N PHE A 121 1.36 3.55 -15.91
CA PHE A 121 2.69 3.01 -16.09
C PHE A 121 2.91 2.59 -17.54
N LYS A 122 3.84 3.28 -18.23
CA LYS A 122 4.19 3.07 -19.64
C LYS A 122 2.96 2.97 -20.56
N THR A 123 1.88 3.67 -20.23
CA THR A 123 0.57 3.53 -20.89
C THR A 123 0.66 3.73 -22.40
N GLN A 124 1.41 4.74 -22.85
CA GLN A 124 1.57 5.05 -24.27
C GLN A 124 2.29 3.93 -25.03
N GLU A 125 3.42 3.43 -24.51
CA GLU A 125 4.19 2.32 -25.09
C GLU A 125 3.30 1.07 -25.22
N ARG A 126 2.58 0.73 -24.15
CA ARG A 126 1.71 -0.45 -24.12
C ARG A 126 0.53 -0.31 -25.10
N VAL A 127 -0.11 0.84 -25.16
CA VAL A 127 -1.21 1.09 -26.11
C VAL A 127 -0.69 1.04 -27.55
N ALA A 128 0.52 1.54 -27.81
CA ALA A 128 1.15 1.47 -29.13
C ALA A 128 1.39 0.01 -29.56
N ASP A 129 1.92 -0.84 -28.66
CA ASP A 129 2.12 -2.27 -28.94
C ASP A 129 0.79 -2.97 -29.30
N ILE A 130 -0.28 -2.69 -28.55
CA ILE A 130 -1.61 -3.24 -28.82
C ILE A 130 -2.14 -2.75 -30.17
N THR A 131 -1.99 -1.45 -30.45
CA THR A 131 -2.42 -0.84 -31.72
C THR A 131 -1.71 -1.48 -32.90
N GLN A 132 -0.41 -1.71 -32.79
CA GLN A 132 0.38 -2.38 -33.83
C GLN A 132 -0.14 -3.80 -34.12
N ILE A 133 -0.49 -4.58 -33.08
CA ILE A 133 -1.08 -5.91 -33.27
C ILE A 133 -2.44 -5.80 -33.98
N LYS A 134 -3.28 -4.84 -33.59
CA LYS A 134 -4.59 -4.59 -34.23
C LYS A 134 -4.43 -4.27 -35.71
N GLU A 135 -3.51 -3.38 -36.06
CA GLU A 135 -3.21 -3.01 -37.45
C GLU A 135 -2.73 -4.20 -38.28
N GLN A 136 -1.85 -5.03 -37.74
CA GLN A 136 -1.38 -6.25 -38.41
C GLN A 136 -2.52 -7.23 -38.70
N ILE A 137 -3.46 -7.38 -37.76
CA ILE A 137 -4.65 -8.23 -37.92
C ILE A 137 -5.64 -7.62 -38.92
N LEU A 138 -5.91 -6.30 -38.83
CA LEU A 138 -6.86 -5.60 -39.70
C LEU A 138 -6.44 -5.64 -41.17
N ASN A 139 -5.15 -5.42 -41.43
CA ASN A 139 -4.57 -5.38 -42.77
C ASN A 139 -4.15 -6.77 -43.28
N ASP A 140 -4.51 -7.85 -42.57
CA ASP A 140 -4.19 -9.24 -42.94
C ASP A 140 -2.68 -9.49 -43.17
N LEU A 141 -1.83 -8.73 -42.47
CA LEU A 141 -0.36 -8.83 -42.55
C LEU A 141 0.18 -10.06 -41.82
N ILE A 142 -0.64 -10.67 -40.96
CA ILE A 142 -0.32 -11.87 -40.19
C ILE A 142 -1.46 -12.88 -40.26
N THR A 143 -1.15 -14.16 -40.09
CA THR A 143 -2.18 -15.21 -40.03
C THR A 143 -3.01 -15.08 -38.75
N PRO A 144 -4.28 -15.53 -38.74
CA PRO A 144 -5.12 -15.53 -37.55
C PRO A 144 -4.50 -16.26 -36.34
N GLN A 145 -3.77 -17.36 -36.59
CA GLN A 145 -3.08 -18.12 -35.54
C GLN A 145 -1.92 -17.31 -34.95
N LYS A 146 -1.18 -16.54 -35.77
CA LYS A 146 -0.13 -15.64 -35.30
C LYS A 146 -0.73 -14.49 -34.50
N GLY A 147 -1.84 -13.91 -34.96
CA GLY A 147 -2.59 -12.87 -34.24
C GLY A 147 -3.05 -13.33 -32.86
N LEU A 148 -3.56 -14.56 -32.77
CA LEU A 148 -3.92 -15.19 -31.49
C LEU A 148 -2.72 -15.29 -30.54
N ALA A 149 -1.58 -15.79 -31.04
CA ALA A 149 -0.38 -15.92 -30.23
C ALA A 149 0.14 -14.56 -29.72
N LEU A 150 0.12 -13.52 -30.56
CA LEU A 150 0.51 -12.16 -30.16
C LEU A 150 -0.44 -11.57 -29.13
N THR A 151 -1.75 -11.73 -29.33
CA THR A 151 -2.78 -11.30 -28.37
C THR A 151 -2.60 -12.00 -27.03
N TRP A 152 -2.35 -13.31 -27.04
CA TRP A 152 -2.07 -14.09 -25.84
C TRP A 152 -0.83 -13.61 -25.09
N ASN A 153 0.25 -13.31 -25.82
CA ASN A 153 1.47 -12.78 -25.22
C ASN A 153 1.23 -11.43 -24.56
N ALA A 154 0.48 -10.53 -25.21
CA ALA A 154 0.15 -9.21 -24.66
C ALA A 154 -0.63 -9.32 -23.33
N TYR A 155 -1.59 -10.24 -23.24
CA TYR A 155 -2.30 -10.54 -21.98
C TYR A 155 -1.37 -11.15 -20.93
N SER A 156 -0.52 -12.10 -21.33
CA SER A 156 0.43 -12.74 -20.43
C SER A 156 1.42 -11.74 -19.84
N ASP A 157 1.89 -10.79 -20.65
CA ASP A 157 2.76 -9.70 -20.22
C ASP A 157 2.02 -8.77 -19.26
N ALA A 158 0.77 -8.39 -19.54
CA ALA A 158 -0.05 -7.59 -18.64
C ALA A 158 -0.23 -8.26 -17.27
N ILE A 159 -0.47 -9.58 -17.25
CA ILE A 159 -0.58 -10.37 -16.01
C ILE A 159 0.76 -10.43 -15.28
N ARG A 160 1.88 -10.69 -15.97
CA ARG A 160 3.21 -10.71 -15.36
C ARG A 160 3.52 -9.38 -14.68
N MET A 161 3.24 -8.27 -15.35
CA MET A 161 3.44 -6.92 -14.83
C MET A 161 2.67 -6.67 -13.53
N THR A 162 1.58 -7.40 -13.24
CA THR A 162 0.84 -7.23 -11.98
C THR A 162 1.62 -7.67 -10.75
N LYS A 163 2.60 -8.57 -10.92
CA LYS A 163 3.41 -9.15 -9.84
C LYS A 163 4.79 -8.50 -9.71
N GLU A 164 5.15 -7.60 -10.61
CA GLU A 164 6.48 -6.99 -10.65
C GLU A 164 6.58 -5.80 -9.68
N ASN A 165 7.56 -5.90 -8.78
CA ASN A 165 8.01 -4.79 -7.94
C ASN A 165 9.36 -4.31 -8.46
N GLY A 166 9.53 -3.02 -8.71
CA GLY A 166 10.76 -2.55 -9.36
C GLY A 166 10.93 -1.04 -9.45
N LEU A 167 12.13 -0.66 -9.90
CA LEU A 167 12.45 0.70 -10.30
C LEU A 167 12.49 0.81 -11.81
N PHE A 168 11.86 1.88 -12.30
CA PHE A 168 11.76 2.18 -13.72
C PHE A 168 12.04 3.67 -13.94
N LYS A 169 12.13 4.07 -15.19
CA LYS A 169 12.17 5.47 -15.59
C LYS A 169 11.00 5.75 -16.51
N GLN A 170 10.31 6.85 -16.26
CA GLN A 170 9.18 7.29 -17.06
C GLN A 170 9.06 8.81 -17.02
N THR A 171 8.68 9.41 -18.13
CA THR A 171 8.26 10.80 -18.16
C THR A 171 6.86 10.90 -17.54
N ILE A 172 6.73 11.70 -16.49
CA ILE A 172 5.46 11.94 -15.80
C ILE A 172 5.11 13.42 -15.89
N LYS A 173 3.81 13.73 -15.89
CA LYS A 173 3.31 15.09 -15.91
C LYS A 173 2.91 15.51 -14.49
N ILE A 174 3.66 16.42 -13.90
CA ILE A 174 3.36 16.99 -12.58
C ILE A 174 2.91 18.44 -12.80
N GLY A 175 1.61 18.70 -12.58
CA GLY A 175 1.02 19.98 -12.96
C GLY A 175 1.07 20.17 -14.48
N ASN A 176 1.77 21.21 -14.94
CA ASN A 176 1.96 21.52 -16.37
C ASN A 176 3.34 21.13 -16.92
N GLU A 177 4.22 20.55 -16.10
CA GLU A 177 5.58 20.20 -16.50
C GLU A 177 5.72 18.69 -16.72
N GLU A 178 6.36 18.30 -17.82
CA GLU A 178 6.81 16.93 -18.05
C GLU A 178 8.21 16.75 -17.50
N LYS A 179 8.39 15.77 -16.62
CA LYS A 179 9.68 15.47 -15.98
C LYS A 179 10.00 13.99 -16.11
N LEU A 180 11.24 13.68 -16.46
CA LEU A 180 11.75 12.32 -16.37
C LEU A 180 11.97 11.96 -14.90
N ALA A 181 11.19 11.02 -14.38
CA ALA A 181 11.24 10.58 -13.00
C ALA A 181 11.70 9.12 -12.88
N GLU A 182 12.35 8.81 -11.75
CA GLU A 182 12.46 7.43 -11.27
C GLU A 182 11.10 7.01 -10.71
N ILE A 183 10.64 5.82 -11.08
CA ILE A 183 9.35 5.26 -10.68
C ILE A 183 9.58 4.01 -9.85
N ALA A 184 9.04 3.96 -8.64
CA ALA A 184 8.95 2.75 -7.84
C ALA A 184 7.53 2.18 -7.96
N ARG A 185 7.43 0.96 -8.47
CA ARG A 185 6.15 0.28 -8.70
C ARG A 185 6.02 -0.91 -7.74
N ILE A 186 4.84 -1.05 -7.15
CA ILE A 186 4.47 -2.19 -6.31
C ILE A 186 3.22 -2.83 -6.93
N GLY A 187 3.44 -3.89 -7.71
CA GLY A 187 2.40 -4.54 -8.50
C GLY A 187 1.60 -3.55 -9.35
N THR A 188 0.28 -3.71 -9.46
CA THR A 188 -0.63 -2.73 -10.10
C THR A 188 -1.27 -1.74 -9.11
N MET A 189 -1.02 -1.88 -7.81
CA MET A 189 -1.75 -1.13 -6.79
C MET A 189 -1.15 0.24 -6.53
N MET A 190 0.17 0.33 -6.46
CA MET A 190 0.86 1.55 -6.04
C MET A 190 1.98 1.92 -7.00
N MET A 191 2.12 3.22 -7.24
CA MET A 191 3.22 3.79 -8.01
C MET A 191 3.70 5.08 -7.35
N TYR A 192 4.98 5.12 -7.03
CA TYR A 192 5.66 6.27 -6.46
C TYR A 192 6.64 6.84 -7.47
N PHE A 193 6.90 8.13 -7.38
CA PHE A 193 7.88 8.80 -8.23
C PHE A 193 8.90 9.56 -7.39
N LYS A 194 10.10 9.70 -7.94
CA LYS A 194 11.15 10.61 -7.48
C LYS A 194 11.71 11.34 -8.68
N THR A 195 11.61 12.66 -8.64
CA THR A 195 12.12 13.56 -9.69
C THR A 195 13.59 13.95 -9.43
N PRO A 196 14.32 14.46 -10.43
CA PRO A 196 15.70 14.93 -10.25
C PRO A 196 15.83 16.10 -9.26
N ASP A 197 14.79 16.91 -9.11
CA ASP A 197 14.68 17.99 -8.12
C ASP A 197 14.31 17.50 -6.71
N ASN A 198 14.53 16.21 -6.42
CA ASN A 198 14.25 15.54 -5.14
C ASN A 198 12.79 15.62 -4.67
N LYS A 199 11.85 15.97 -5.55
CA LYS A 199 10.42 15.85 -5.23
C LYS A 199 9.99 14.40 -5.35
N VAL A 200 9.22 13.96 -4.37
CA VAL A 200 8.64 12.62 -4.31
C VAL A 200 7.13 12.70 -4.21
N GLY A 201 6.46 11.64 -4.63
CA GLY A 201 5.02 11.53 -4.56
C GLY A 201 4.52 10.22 -5.12
N TYR A 202 3.23 10.15 -5.41
CA TYR A 202 2.55 8.95 -5.86
C TYR A 202 1.50 9.23 -6.93
N ALA A 203 1.16 8.21 -7.70
CA ALA A 203 -0.02 8.22 -8.54
C ALA A 203 -1.26 7.99 -7.67
N SER A 204 -2.27 8.84 -7.85
CA SER A 204 -3.57 8.73 -7.20
C SER A 204 -4.67 8.81 -8.25
N LYS A 205 -5.87 8.37 -7.90
CA LYS A 205 -7.02 8.30 -8.81
C LYS A 205 -8.19 9.08 -8.24
N ASP A 206 -8.71 10.02 -9.02
CA ASP A 206 -9.96 10.73 -8.72
C ASP A 206 -11.06 10.34 -9.74
N THR A 207 -12.16 11.09 -9.74
CA THR A 207 -13.28 10.89 -10.67
C THR A 207 -12.94 11.19 -12.13
N LYS A 208 -11.85 11.95 -12.40
CA LYS A 208 -11.40 12.33 -13.75
C LYS A 208 -10.32 11.38 -14.27
N GLY A 209 -9.65 10.63 -13.41
CA GLY A 209 -8.69 9.61 -13.77
C GLY A 209 -7.47 9.62 -12.87
N TRP A 210 -6.36 9.12 -13.40
CA TRP A 210 -5.10 9.08 -12.68
C TRP A 210 -4.34 10.40 -12.79
N TYR A 211 -3.76 10.85 -11.67
CA TYR A 211 -2.90 12.02 -11.60
C TYR A 211 -1.73 11.79 -10.65
N TYR A 212 -0.67 12.58 -10.80
CA TYR A 212 0.51 12.52 -9.93
C TYR A 212 0.39 13.56 -8.82
N LYS A 213 0.44 13.10 -7.56
CA LYS A 213 0.37 13.95 -6.37
C LYS A 213 1.74 14.00 -5.69
N GLU A 214 2.27 15.21 -5.49
CA GLU A 214 3.48 15.43 -4.70
C GLU A 214 3.19 15.19 -3.22
N ALA A 215 4.09 14.47 -2.52
CA ALA A 215 4.00 14.27 -1.08
C ALA A 215 4.35 15.57 -0.36
N LEU A 216 3.52 15.99 0.60
CA LEU A 216 3.69 17.27 1.28
C LEU A 216 4.33 17.12 2.66
N SER A 217 3.94 16.07 3.42
CA SER A 217 4.48 15.86 4.75
C SER A 217 5.89 15.27 4.70
N THR A 218 6.70 15.60 5.70
CA THR A 218 8.05 15.02 5.84
C THR A 218 7.98 13.50 5.98
N GLU A 219 7.01 13.00 6.73
CA GLU A 219 6.80 11.56 6.94
C GLU A 219 6.50 10.82 5.63
N GLU A 220 5.58 11.33 4.80
CA GLU A 220 5.27 10.71 3.50
C GLU A 220 6.53 10.68 2.61
N LYS A 221 7.31 11.76 2.61
CA LYS A 221 8.55 11.84 1.83
C LYS A 221 9.57 10.81 2.29
N GLU A 222 9.78 10.68 3.59
CA GLU A 222 10.73 9.71 4.18
C GLU A 222 10.32 8.27 3.86
N GLN A 223 9.04 7.93 4.00
CA GLN A 223 8.48 6.62 3.64
C GLN A 223 8.75 6.26 2.17
N ILE A 224 8.47 7.20 1.25
CA ILE A 224 8.73 7.00 -0.17
C ILE A 224 10.23 6.85 -0.45
N LEU A 225 11.08 7.72 0.11
CA LEU A 225 12.52 7.65 -0.11
C LEU A 225 13.12 6.34 0.42
N SER A 226 12.63 5.84 1.55
CA SER A 226 13.01 4.53 2.11
C SER A 226 12.69 3.38 1.16
N LEU A 227 11.50 3.40 0.54
CA LEU A 227 11.14 2.43 -0.50
C LEU A 227 12.12 2.47 -1.68
N PHE A 228 12.42 3.66 -2.19
CA PHE A 228 13.39 3.82 -3.29
C PHE A 228 14.78 3.29 -2.92
N ASP A 229 15.26 3.53 -1.70
CA ASP A 229 16.54 3.02 -1.22
C ASP A 229 16.56 1.49 -1.11
N ALA A 230 15.52 0.90 -0.52
CA ALA A 230 15.36 -0.56 -0.44
C ALA A 230 15.37 -1.18 -1.85
N PHE A 231 14.63 -0.58 -2.78
CA PHE A 231 14.55 -1.01 -4.16
C PHE A 231 15.87 -0.87 -4.92
N LYS A 232 16.69 0.16 -4.62
CA LYS A 232 18.06 0.29 -5.15
C LYS A 232 18.98 -0.80 -4.62
N LYS A 233 18.80 -1.19 -3.35
CA LYS A 233 19.49 -2.32 -2.70
C LYS A 233 18.94 -3.70 -3.13
N GLN A 234 18.09 -3.75 -4.16
CA GLN A 234 17.46 -4.97 -4.68
C GLN A 234 16.54 -5.68 -3.66
N ILE A 235 16.09 -4.99 -2.61
CA ILE A 235 15.12 -5.51 -1.66
C ILE A 235 13.72 -5.25 -2.21
N ARG A 236 13.07 -6.28 -2.76
CA ARG A 236 11.75 -6.20 -3.44
C ARG A 236 10.58 -6.70 -2.61
N THR A 237 10.87 -7.29 -1.46
CA THR A 237 9.91 -7.94 -0.55
C THR A 237 10.24 -7.54 0.88
N GLY A 238 9.22 -7.27 1.69
CA GLY A 238 9.39 -6.87 3.08
C GLY A 238 8.23 -6.01 3.57
N TYR A 239 8.33 -5.57 4.82
CA TYR A 239 7.38 -4.63 5.41
C TYR A 239 7.79 -3.19 5.08
N PHE A 240 6.86 -2.42 4.54
CA PHE A 240 7.06 -1.01 4.20
C PHE A 240 5.85 -0.20 4.69
N ASN A 241 6.12 0.87 5.45
CA ASN A 241 5.12 1.89 5.73
C ASN A 241 5.12 2.87 4.57
N LEU A 242 3.98 2.99 3.89
CA LEU A 242 3.84 3.81 2.69
C LEU A 242 2.59 4.69 2.81
N PRO A 243 2.61 5.89 2.21
CA PRO A 243 1.43 6.73 2.12
C PRO A 243 0.30 6.00 1.40
N ASN A 244 -0.92 6.08 1.94
CA ASN A 244 -2.05 5.44 1.27
C ASN A 244 -2.40 6.18 -0.02
N ALA A 245 -1.91 5.68 -1.16
CA ALA A 245 -2.25 6.19 -2.47
C ALA A 245 -3.55 5.56 -3.04
N ILE A 246 -4.08 4.53 -2.38
CA ILE A 246 -5.39 3.94 -2.70
C ILE A 246 -6.45 4.77 -1.99
N THR A 247 -6.93 5.81 -2.66
CA THR A 247 -8.28 6.30 -2.41
C THR A 247 -9.22 5.22 -2.94
N MET A 248 -9.52 4.22 -2.11
CA MET A 248 -10.70 3.39 -2.32
C MET A 248 -11.85 4.38 -2.30
N GLY A 249 -12.37 4.72 -3.48
CA GLY A 249 -13.64 5.40 -3.57
C GLY A 249 -14.63 4.51 -2.84
N GLU A 250 -15.12 4.98 -1.71
CA GLU A 250 -16.42 4.57 -1.19
C GLU A 250 -17.44 4.90 -2.29
N ASN A 251 -17.63 3.96 -3.21
CA ASN A 251 -18.87 3.90 -3.96
C ASN A 251 -19.83 3.09 -3.09
N LYS A 252 -20.62 3.82 -2.31
CA LYS A 252 -21.91 3.37 -1.80
C LYS A 252 -22.81 2.90 -2.94
#